data_AF-A0AAU5QLB1-F1
#
_entry.id   AF-A0AAU5QLB1-F1
#
_cell.length_a   1.000
_cell.length_b   1.000
_cell.length_c   1.000
_cell.angle_alpha   90.00
_cell.angle_beta   90.00
_cell.angle_gamma   90.00
#
_symmetry.space_group_name_H-M   'P 1'
#
loop_
_entity.id
_entity.type
_entity.pdbx_description
1 polymer ?
#
loop_
_entity_poly.entity_id
_entity_poly.type
_entity_poly.pdbx_seq_one_letter_code
_entity_poly.pdbx_strand_id
1 'polypeptide(L)'
;MITYESLEQILRAQLPALENEDPVPKDLQLATVGLDSVGSVVLMDTLEDILGVTFPDEDIAPATFDTPGSLWAVLDRLTSG
;
A
#
# COMPACT_ATOMS: atom_id res chain seq x y z
N MET A 1 -7.82 -11.66 8.89
CA MET A 1 -7.96 -11.58 7.42
C MET A 1 -8.18 -10.13 7.09
N ILE A 2 -7.17 -9.47 6.52
CA ILE A 2 -7.24 -8.06 6.14
C ILE A 2 -8.14 -7.91 4.90
N THR A 3 -8.64 -6.71 4.64
CA THR A 3 -9.44 -6.40 3.43
C THR A 3 -8.77 -5.31 2.61
N TYR A 4 -9.05 -5.27 1.30
CA TYR A 4 -8.53 -4.22 0.41
C TYR A 4 -8.95 -2.83 0.88
N GLU A 5 -10.17 -2.69 1.42
CA GLU A 5 -10.65 -1.45 2.04
C GLU A 5 -9.71 -0.94 3.15
N SER A 6 -9.09 -1.84 3.92
CA SER A 6 -8.14 -1.45 4.98
C SER A 6 -6.89 -0.80 4.38
N LEU A 7 -6.39 -1.35 3.27
CA LEU A 7 -5.29 -0.75 2.50
C LEU A 7 -5.72 0.61 1.93
N GLU A 8 -6.92 0.71 1.35
CA GLU A 8 -7.42 1.97 0.79
C GLU A 8 -7.53 3.07 1.85
N GLN A 9 -7.95 2.76 3.07
CA GLN A 9 -7.98 3.73 4.18
C GLN A 9 -6.57 4.25 4.51
N ILE A 10 -5.57 3.37 4.56
CA ILE A 10 -4.17 3.74 4.83
C ILE A 10 -3.62 4.61 3.69
N LEU A 11 -3.87 4.19 2.44
CA LEU A 11 -3.47 4.95 1.25
C LEU A 11 -4.10 6.34 1.24
N ARG A 12 -5.39 6.47 1.53
CA ARG A 12 -6.08 7.78 1.61
C ARG A 12 -5.56 8.65 2.75
N ALA A 13 -5.18 8.06 3.87
CA ALA A 13 -4.61 8.81 4.99
C ALA A 13 -3.24 9.44 4.63
N GLN A 14 -2.44 8.77 3.79
CA GLN A 14 -1.14 9.28 3.36
C GLN A 14 -1.18 10.10 2.06
N LEU A 15 -2.09 9.75 1.16
CA LEU A 15 -2.22 10.35 -0.17
C LEU A 15 -3.57 11.06 -0.27
N PRO A 16 -3.65 12.35 0.08
CA PRO A 16 -4.90 13.11 0.04
C PRO A 16 -5.50 13.16 -1.38
N ALA A 17 -4.68 13.02 -2.42
CA ALA A 17 -5.16 12.92 -3.80
C ALA A 17 -6.16 11.76 -4.03
N LEU A 18 -6.14 10.71 -3.19
CA LEU A 18 -7.04 9.57 -3.26
C LEU A 18 -8.38 9.78 -2.54
N GLU A 19 -8.59 10.92 -1.88
CA GLU A 19 -9.79 11.18 -1.08
C GLU A 19 -11.09 11.11 -1.88
N ASN A 20 -11.02 11.39 -3.19
CA ASN A 20 -12.18 11.42 -4.09
C ASN A 20 -12.29 10.18 -5.01
N GLU A 21 -11.30 9.28 -4.98
CA GLU A 21 -11.32 8.06 -5.80
C GLU A 21 -11.94 6.92 -5.01
N ASP A 22 -13.15 6.50 -5.39
CA ASP A 22 -13.83 5.36 -4.79
C ASP A 22 -14.47 4.47 -5.88
N PRO A 23 -14.06 3.19 -6.00
CA PRO A 23 -12.95 2.52 -5.29
C PRO A 23 -11.57 2.94 -5.82
N VAL A 24 -10.51 2.80 -5.02
CA VAL A 24 -9.13 3.07 -5.46
C VAL A 24 -8.73 2.01 -6.49
N PRO A 25 -8.42 2.39 -7.75
CA PRO A 25 -8.07 1.43 -8.78
C PRO A 25 -6.80 0.65 -8.43
N LYS A 26 -6.83 -0.67 -8.60
CA LYS A 26 -5.67 -1.54 -8.32
C LYS A 26 -4.47 -1.26 -9.22
N ASP A 27 -4.73 -0.80 -10.44
CA ASP A 27 -3.73 -0.46 -11.44
C ASP A 27 -3.31 1.04 -11.38
N LEU A 28 -3.78 1.78 -10.37
CA LEU A 28 -3.42 3.18 -10.20
C LEU A 28 -1.93 3.30 -9.85
N GLN A 29 -1.22 4.17 -10.56
CA GLN A 29 0.18 4.46 -10.24
C GLN A 29 0.26 5.37 -9.02
N LEU A 30 0.74 4.85 -7.90
CA LEU A 30 0.84 5.61 -6.64
C LEU A 30 1.77 6.82 -6.78
N ALA A 31 2.79 6.72 -7.61
CA ALA A 31 3.68 7.84 -7.94
C ALA A 31 2.93 9.04 -8.57
N THR A 32 1.85 8.79 -9.32
CA THR A 32 1.07 9.86 -9.97
C THR A 32 0.17 10.63 -9.01
N VAL A 33 -0.14 10.04 -7.85
CA VAL A 33 -0.96 10.63 -6.79
C VAL A 33 -0.12 11.13 -5.61
N GLY A 34 1.20 11.19 -5.77
CA GLY A 34 2.13 11.81 -4.83
C GLY A 34 2.91 10.84 -3.94
N LEU A 35 2.94 9.54 -4.24
CA LEU A 35 3.81 8.60 -3.54
C LEU A 35 5.25 8.69 -4.08
N ASP A 36 6.11 9.39 -3.34
CA ASP A 36 7.54 9.46 -3.60
C ASP A 36 8.33 8.37 -2.83
N SER A 37 9.66 8.32 -3.02
CA SER A 37 10.54 7.35 -2.36
C SER A 37 10.47 7.40 -0.83
N VAL A 38 10.32 8.60 -0.22
CA VAL A 38 10.16 8.75 1.24
C VAL A 38 8.77 8.31 1.67
N GLY A 39 7.74 8.67 0.90
CA GLY A 39 6.35 8.27 1.16
C GLY A 39 6.19 6.75 1.11
N SER A 40 6.90 6.07 0.20
CA SER A 40 6.89 4.60 0.10
C SER A 40 7.41 3.92 1.36
N VAL A 41 8.49 4.45 1.94
CA VAL A 41 9.07 3.94 3.20
C VAL A 41 8.12 4.19 4.38
N VAL A 42 7.52 5.38 4.46
CA VAL A 42 6.55 5.71 5.51
C VAL A 42 5.27 4.88 5.38
N LEU A 43 4.82 4.63 4.16
CA LEU A 43 3.68 3.75 3.87
C LEU A 43 3.97 2.31 4.31
N MET A 44 5.16 1.79 3.99
CA MET A 44 5.60 0.47 4.43
C MET A 44 5.59 0.36 5.95
N ASP A 45 6.25 1.28 6.66
CA ASP A 45 6.30 1.31 8.13
C ASP A 45 4.90 1.38 8.76
N THR A 46 4.01 2.20 8.18
CA THR A 46 2.61 2.31 8.63
C THR A 46 1.83 1.01 8.42
N LEU A 47 2.06 0.31 7.31
CA LEU A 47 1.41 -0.98 7.03
C LEU A 47 1.89 -2.06 8.00
N GLU A 48 3.18 -2.09 8.29
CA GLU A 48 3.77 -3.00 9.28
C GLU A 48 3.20 -2.75 10.68
N ASP A 49 3.11 -1.48 11.10
CA ASP A 49 2.56 -1.09 12.40
C ASP A 49 1.07 -1.41 12.54
N ILE A 50 0.25 -1.03 11.54
CA ILE A 50 -1.20 -1.21 11.60
C ILE A 50 -1.62 -2.67 11.43
N LEU A 51 -0.98 -3.39 10.49
CA LEU A 51 -1.37 -4.76 10.15
C LEU A 51 -0.58 -5.81 10.95
N GLY A 52 0.47 -5.40 11.68
CA GLY A 52 1.34 -6.30 12.43
C GLY A 52 2.13 -7.24 11.53
N VAL A 53 2.44 -6.81 10.31
CA VAL A 53 3.21 -7.57 9.32
C VAL A 53 4.65 -7.07 9.24
N THR A 54 5.52 -7.84 8.60
CA THR A 54 6.87 -7.40 8.26
C THR A 54 7.11 -7.69 6.79
N PHE A 55 7.50 -6.69 6.02
CA PHE A 55 7.87 -6.84 4.63
C PHE A 55 9.25 -7.48 4.55
N PRO A 56 9.39 -8.66 3.93
CA PRO A 56 10.70 -9.26 3.72
C PRO A 56 11.48 -8.46 2.67
N ASP A 57 12.81 -8.38 2.80
CA ASP A 57 13.67 -7.61 1.88
C ASP A 57 13.45 -7.95 0.38
N GLU A 58 13.04 -9.19 0.08
CA GLU A 58 12.73 -9.63 -1.29
C GLU A 58 11.49 -8.96 -1.91
N ASP A 59 10.52 -8.56 -1.08
CA ASP A 59 9.30 -7.88 -1.50
C ASP A 59 9.41 -6.34 -1.44
N ILE A 60 10.48 -5.80 -0.84
CA ILE A 60 10.76 -4.35 -0.79
C ILE A 60 11.37 -3.90 -2.12
N ALA A 61 10.54 -3.87 -3.16
CA ALA A 61 10.91 -3.42 -4.49
C ALA A 61 10.04 -2.24 -4.94
N PRO A 62 10.55 -1.34 -5.81
CA PRO A 62 9.76 -0.24 -6.37
C PRO A 62 8.46 -0.74 -7.02
N ALA A 63 8.48 -1.91 -7.66
CA ALA A 63 7.33 -2.53 -8.29
C ALA A 63 6.21 -2.91 -7.29
N THR A 64 6.55 -3.17 -6.03
CA THR A 64 5.59 -3.48 -4.96
C THR A 64 4.80 -2.24 -4.57
N PHE A 65 5.46 -1.08 -4.52
CA PHE A 65 4.87 0.21 -4.18
C PHE A 65 4.39 1.01 -5.42
N ASP A 66 4.45 0.40 -6.61
CA ASP A 66 4.06 1.06 -7.86
C ASP A 66 2.55 1.26 -7.93
N THR A 67 1.80 0.23 -7.52
CA THR A 67 0.32 0.22 -7.57
C THR A 67 -0.29 -0.40 -6.31
N PRO A 68 -1.52 0.00 -5.92
CA PRO A 68 -2.24 -0.63 -4.81
C PRO A 68 -2.42 -2.13 -5.00
N GLY A 69 -2.59 -2.60 -6.25
CA GLY A 69 -2.74 -4.01 -6.57
C GLY A 69 -1.50 -4.83 -6.26
N SER A 70 -0.32 -4.34 -6.64
CA SER A 70 0.96 -4.98 -6.31
C SER A 70 1.18 -5.07 -4.80
N LEU A 71 0.92 -3.96 -4.09
CA LEU A 71 1.07 -3.88 -2.64
C LEU A 71 0.11 -4.82 -1.91
N TRP A 72 -1.15 -4.85 -2.33
CA TRP A 72 -2.16 -5.76 -1.80
C TRP A 72 -1.76 -7.23 -1.97
N ALA A 73 -1.20 -7.62 -3.11
CA ALA A 73 -0.79 -9.00 -3.36
C ALA A 73 0.31 -9.47 -2.38
N VAL A 74 1.18 -8.57 -1.94
CA VAL A 74 2.18 -8.86 -0.89
C VAL A 74 1.50 -8.96 0.47
N LEU A 75 0.70 -7.96 0.85
CA LEU A 75 0.00 -7.94 2.13
C LEU A 75 -0.94 -9.14 2.34
N ASP A 76 -1.70 -9.52 1.30
CA ASP A 76 -2.59 -10.68 1.33
C ASP A 76 -1.80 -11.96 1.58
N ARG A 77 -0.62 -12.11 0.98
CA ARG A 77 0.29 -13.24 1.26
C ARG A 77 0.84 -13.22 2.68
N LEU A 78 1.24 -12.06 3.19
CA LEU A 78 1.82 -11.92 4.54
C LEU A 78 0.79 -12.19 5.65
N THR A 79 -0.48 -11.89 5.41
CA THR A 79 -1.55 -11.97 6.42
C THR A 79 -2.45 -13.20 6.29
N SER A 80 -2.40 -13.89 5.14
CA SER A 80 -3.09 -15.18 4.94
C SER A 80 -2.25 -16.38 5.42
N GLY A 81 -1.04 -16.14 5.92
CA GLY A 81 -0.14 -17.13 6.51
C GLY A 81 -0.52 -17.56 7.92
#